data_AF-A0A3D3JSU9-F1
#
_entry.id   AF-A0A3D3JSU9-F1
#
_cell.length_a   1.000
_cell.length_b   1.000
_cell.length_c   1.000
_cell.angle_alpha   90.00
_cell.angle_beta   90.00
_cell.angle_gamma   90.00
#
_symmetry.space_group_name_H-M   'P 1'
#
loop_
_entity.id
_entity.type
_entity.pdbx_description
1 polymer ?
#
loop_
_entity_poly.entity_id
_entity_poly.type
_entity_poly.pdbx_seq_one_letter_code
_entity_poly.pdbx_strand_id
1 'polypeptide(L)'
;FFDIFRLRFLLHYINKPLQTFGSVGGVIGVIGALVLLYLAKVKLIDNGAIMIDHGPMFLAAILAIMLGAQLISLGLLGEMIHRLSREQHPRYVHYVGQKYGFEEDV
;
A
#
# COMPACT_ATOMS: atom_id res chain seq x y z
N PHE A 1 -2.95 -19.64 13.84
CA PHE A 1 -3.59 -18.31 13.91
C PHE A 1 -2.94 -17.28 12.97
N PHE A 2 -1.62 -17.03 13.05
CA PHE A 2 -0.93 -16.09 12.15
C PHE A 2 -0.99 -16.45 10.65
N ASP A 3 -1.10 -17.74 10.34
CA ASP A 3 -1.06 -18.22 8.97
C ASP A 3 -2.25 -17.73 8.13
N ILE A 4 -3.46 -17.72 8.71
CA ILE A 4 -4.68 -17.28 8.04
C ILE A 4 -4.65 -15.76 7.78
N PHE A 5 -4.11 -14.98 8.73
CA PHE A 5 -3.97 -13.54 8.57
C PHE A 5 -2.98 -13.20 7.45
N ARG A 6 -1.83 -13.88 7.41
CA ARG A 6 -0.83 -13.73 6.34
C ARG A 6 -1.37 -14.19 4.99
N LEU A 7 -2.09 -15.31 4.96
CA LEU A 7 -2.65 -15.87 3.73
C LEU A 7 -3.73 -14.94 3.13
N ARG A 8 -4.64 -14.41 3.95
CA ARG A 8 -5.65 -13.44 3.47
C ARG A 8 -5.03 -12.11 3.06
N PHE A 9 -4.00 -11.66 3.78
CA PHE A 9 -3.23 -10.48 3.42
C PHE A 9 -2.55 -10.68 2.06
N LEU A 10 -1.90 -11.83 1.84
CA LEU A 10 -1.24 -12.17 0.59
C LEU A 10 -2.23 -12.28 -0.60
N LEU A 11 -3.39 -12.91 -0.39
CA LEU A 11 -4.43 -13.06 -1.41
C LEU A 11 -5.10 -11.72 -1.78
N HIS A 12 -5.24 -10.80 -0.84
CA HIS A 12 -5.74 -9.44 -1.10
C HIS A 12 -4.67 -8.55 -1.76
N TYR A 13 -3.40 -8.72 -1.39
CA TYR A 13 -2.24 -7.96 -1.87
C TYR A 13 -2.02 -8.09 -3.39
N ILE A 14 -2.21 -9.29 -3.93
CA ILE A 14 -1.88 -9.60 -5.34
C ILE A 14 -2.79 -8.87 -6.33
N ASN A 15 -4.01 -8.49 -5.92
CA ASN A 15 -4.99 -7.96 -6.85
C ASN A 15 -4.94 -6.42 -7.00
N LYS A 16 -4.61 -5.64 -5.95
CA LYS A 16 -4.54 -4.16 -5.98
C LYS A 16 -3.61 -3.57 -4.89
N PRO A 17 -2.28 -3.73 -5.01
CA PRO A 17 -1.32 -3.36 -3.97
C PRO A 17 -1.31 -1.87 -3.60
N LEU A 18 -1.48 -0.95 -4.56
CA LEU A 18 -1.49 0.49 -4.25
C LEU A 18 -2.70 0.90 -3.39
N GLN A 19 -3.88 0.33 -3.66
CA GLN A 19 -5.12 0.79 -3.05
C GLN A 19 -5.19 0.42 -1.56
N THR A 20 -4.60 -0.71 -1.15
CA THR A 20 -4.59 -1.14 0.25
C THR A 20 -3.54 -0.41 1.08
N PHE A 21 -2.28 -0.32 0.63
CA PHE A 21 -1.21 0.29 1.43
C PHE A 21 -1.18 1.82 1.33
N GLY A 22 -1.52 2.37 0.16
CA GLY A 22 -1.58 3.81 -0.03
C GLY A 22 -2.70 4.45 0.79
N SER A 23 -3.86 3.81 0.88
CA SER A 23 -4.98 4.33 1.69
C SER A 23 -4.69 4.25 3.19
N VAL A 24 -4.23 3.09 3.69
CA VAL A 24 -3.88 2.92 5.10
C VAL A 24 -2.71 3.84 5.49
N GLY A 25 -1.65 3.89 4.68
CA GLY A 25 -0.52 4.79 4.89
C GLY A 25 -0.91 6.25 4.85
N GLY A 26 -1.81 6.63 3.94
CA GLY A 26 -2.37 7.97 3.84
C GLY A 26 -3.15 8.38 5.10
N VAL A 27 -4.04 7.52 5.59
CA VAL A 27 -4.81 7.79 6.83
C VAL A 27 -3.87 7.96 8.03
N ILE A 28 -2.90 7.06 8.20
CA ILE A 28 -1.91 7.14 9.30
C ILE A 28 -1.09 8.44 9.17
N GLY A 29 -0.64 8.78 7.97
CA GLY A 29 0.12 10.00 7.70
C GLY A 29 -0.69 11.26 8.00
N VAL A 30 -1.96 11.31 7.62
CA VAL A 30 -2.86 12.43 7.92
C VAL A 30 -3.07 12.59 9.43
N ILE A 31 -3.31 11.50 10.15
CA ILE A 31 -3.44 11.54 11.62
C ILE A 31 -2.15 12.07 12.25
N GLY A 32 -0.98 11.55 11.84
CA GLY A 32 0.32 12.03 12.32
C GLY A 32 0.55 13.51 12.02
N ALA A 33 0.16 13.97 10.83
CA ALA A 33 0.26 15.37 10.43
C ALA A 33 -0.65 16.29 11.26
N LEU A 34 -1.89 15.87 11.55
CA LEU A 34 -2.81 16.63 12.41
C LEU A 34 -2.27 16.75 13.84
N VAL A 35 -1.72 15.66 14.39
CA VAL A 35 -1.09 15.67 15.71
C VAL A 35 0.13 16.59 15.72
N LEU A 36 0.99 16.50 14.70
CA LEU A 36 2.16 17.36 14.59
C LEU A 36 1.78 18.84 14.46
N LEU A 37 0.71 19.16 13.72
CA LEU A 37 0.20 20.51 13.55
C LEU A 37 -0.40 21.06 14.86
N TYR A 38 -1.06 20.21 15.65
CA TYR A 38 -1.50 20.55 16.99
C TYR A 38 -0.30 20.88 17.90
N LEU A 39 0.73 20.02 17.93
CA LEU A 39 1.94 20.26 18.72
C LEU A 39 2.70 21.52 18.26
N ALA A 40 2.71 21.79 16.96
CA ALA A 40 3.32 23.00 16.41
C ALA A 40 2.61 24.28 16.89
N LYS A 41 1.27 24.26 16.95
CA LYS A 41 0.51 25.37 17.53
C LYS A 41 0.84 25.60 19.00
N VAL A 42 0.87 24.54 19.81
CA VAL A 42 1.21 24.63 21.25
C VAL A 42 2.59 25.26 21.43
N LYS A 43 3.58 24.91 20.62
CA LYS A 43 4.92 25.51 20.74
C LYS A 43 5.00 26.96 20.27
N LEU A 44 4.31 27.30 19.18
CA LEU A 44 4.36 28.65 18.62
C LEU A 44 3.56 29.68 19.43
N ILE A 45 2.47 29.23 20.08
CA ILE A 45 1.55 30.12 20.81
C ILE A 45 1.82 30.08 22.31
N ASP A 46 1.93 28.88 22.90
CA ASP A 46 2.03 28.74 24.35
C ASP A 46 3.48 28.74 24.87
N ASN A 47 4.47 28.83 23.96
CA ASN A 47 5.91 28.67 24.27
C ASN A 47 6.24 27.39 25.07
N GLY A 48 5.36 26.38 25.03
CA GLY A 48 5.50 25.14 25.78
C GLY A 48 6.69 24.31 25.29
N ALA A 49 7.42 23.71 26.24
CA ALA A 49 8.53 22.82 25.93
C ALA A 49 7.99 21.46 25.46
N ILE A 50 7.67 21.33 24.15
CA ILE A 50 7.10 20.11 23.54
C ILE A 50 7.78 18.82 24.04
N MET A 51 9.11 18.81 24.09
CA MET A 51 9.88 17.59 24.39
C MET A 51 9.67 17.11 25.84
N ILE A 52 9.37 18.03 26.76
CA ILE A 52 9.20 17.75 28.18
C ILE A 52 7.75 17.31 28.46
N ASP A 53 6.77 18.03 27.90
CA ASP A 53 5.35 17.78 28.20
C ASP A 53 4.74 16.72 27.27
N HIS A 54 5.17 16.65 26.02
CA HIS A 54 4.55 15.87 24.94
C HIS A 54 5.55 15.07 24.09
N GLY A 55 6.77 14.85 24.60
CA GLY A 55 7.85 14.15 23.88
C GLY A 55 7.42 12.81 23.24
N PRO A 56 6.74 11.90 23.96
CA PRO A 56 6.25 10.66 23.39
C PRO A 56 5.26 10.85 22.23
N MET A 57 4.37 11.85 22.34
CA MET A 57 3.36 12.15 21.32
C MET A 57 4.00 12.77 20.07
N PHE A 58 5.00 13.62 20.25
CA PHE A 58 5.80 14.19 19.15
C PHE A 58 6.53 13.11 18.36
N LEU A 59 7.22 12.20 19.05
CA LEU A 59 7.90 11.08 18.43
C LEU A 59 6.90 10.16 17.71
N ALA A 60 5.77 9.84 18.35
CA ALA A 60 4.72 9.03 17.74
C ALA A 60 4.16 9.67 16.46
N ALA A 61 3.96 11.00 16.44
CA ALA A 61 3.47 11.72 15.27
C ALA A 61 4.47 11.66 14.09
N ILE A 62 5.76 11.88 14.37
CA ILE A 62 6.82 11.78 13.34
C ILE A 62 6.92 10.35 12.81
N LEU A 63 6.92 9.35 13.71
CA LEU A 63 6.97 7.94 13.33
C LEU A 63 5.74 7.56 12.49
N ALA A 64 4.54 8.02 12.86
CA ALA A 64 3.33 7.79 12.07
C ALA A 64 3.44 8.38 10.66
N ILE A 65 3.97 9.60 10.50
CA ILE A 65 4.19 10.21 9.19
C ILE A 65 5.20 9.40 8.37
N MET A 66 6.33 9.02 8.97
CA MET A 66 7.36 8.21 8.30
C MET A 66 6.82 6.84 7.86
N LEU A 67 6.12 6.13 8.75
CA LEU A 67 5.50 4.85 8.45
C LEU A 67 4.42 4.99 7.37
N GLY A 68 3.60 6.05 7.43
CA GLY A 68 2.61 6.36 6.40
C GLY A 68 3.25 6.53 5.02
N ALA A 69 4.34 7.31 4.93
CA ALA A 69 5.10 7.51 3.70
C ALA A 69 5.75 6.21 3.19
N GLN A 70 6.26 5.36 4.10
CA GLN A 70 6.81 4.05 3.75
C GLN A 70 5.73 3.12 3.19
N LEU A 71 4.53 3.08 3.78
CA LEU A 71 3.40 2.28 3.30
C LEU A 71 2.93 2.75 1.92
N ILE A 72 2.84 4.05 1.68
CA ILE A 72 2.51 4.60 0.35
C ILE A 72 3.54 4.17 -0.69
N SER A 73 4.82 4.29 -0.36
CA SER A 73 5.93 3.86 -1.24
C SER A 73 5.85 2.36 -1.54
N LEU A 74 5.59 1.53 -0.54
CA LEU A 74 5.42 0.08 -0.71
C LEU A 74 4.21 -0.26 -1.59
N GLY A 75 3.10 0.45 -1.44
CA GLY A 75 1.93 0.29 -2.31
C GLY A 75 2.24 0.59 -3.77
N LEU A 76 3.00 1.67 -4.03
CA LEU A 76 3.45 2.02 -5.38
C LEU A 76 4.40 0.96 -5.96
N LEU A 77 5.38 0.51 -5.17
CA LEU A 77 6.30 -0.56 -5.56
C LEU A 77 5.56 -1.86 -5.88
N GLY A 78 4.56 -2.24 -5.07
CA GLY A 78 3.74 -3.41 -5.32
C GLY A 78 2.99 -3.32 -6.66
N GLU A 79 2.44 -2.14 -7.00
CA GLU A 79 1.76 -1.90 -8.27
C GLU A 79 2.74 -1.99 -9.46
N MET A 80 3.94 -1.45 -9.32
CA MET A 80 5.00 -1.56 -10.33
C MET A 80 5.43 -3.01 -10.55
N ILE A 81 5.66 -3.77 -9.49
CA ILE A 81 6.03 -5.20 -9.56
C ILE A 81 4.90 -6.00 -10.22
N HIS A 82 3.64 -5.72 -9.86
CA HIS A 82 2.50 -6.39 -10.47
C HIS A 82 2.40 -6.13 -11.98
N ARG A 83 2.60 -4.87 -12.41
CA ARG A 83 2.63 -4.50 -13.83
C ARG A 83 3.77 -5.19 -14.57
N LEU A 84 4.97 -5.15 -14.01
CA LEU A 84 6.15 -5.77 -14.59
C LEU A 84 5.97 -7.30 -14.71
N SER A 85 5.41 -7.95 -13.69
CA SER A 85 5.13 -9.40 -13.72
C SER A 85 4.13 -9.76 -14.83
N ARG A 86 3.09 -8.94 -15.05
CA ARG A 86 2.13 -9.16 -16.16
C ARG A 86 2.75 -8.96 -17.54
N GLU A 87 3.73 -8.07 -17.66
CA GLU A 87 4.49 -7.86 -18.90
C GLU A 87 5.47 -9.01 -19.20
N GLN A 88 6.01 -9.64 -18.16
CA GLN A 88 6.97 -10.75 -18.28
C GLN A 88 6.31 -12.10 -18.61
N HIS A 89 5.00 -12.27 -18.38
CA HIS A 89 4.27 -13.46 -18.82
C HIS A 89 3.61 -13.17 -20.18
N PRO A 90 4.26 -13.48 -21.32
CA PRO A 90 3.60 -13.40 -22.61
C PRO A 90 2.36 -14.28 -22.52
N ARG A 91 1.20 -13.66 -22.75
CA ARG A 91 -0.09 -14.34 -22.85
C ARG A 91 0.10 -15.43 -23.91
N TYR A 92 0.19 -16.70 -23.52
CA TYR A 92 0.02 -17.79 -24.48
C TYR A 92 -1.39 -17.61 -25.03
N VAL A 93 -1.46 -17.06 -26.24
CA VAL A 93 -2.69 -16.92 -27.00
C VAL A 93 -3.20 -18.35 -27.18
N HIS A 94 -4.18 -18.72 -26.37
CA HIS A 94 -4.89 -19.97 -26.55
C HIS A 94 -5.63 -19.88 -27.89
N TYR A 95 -5.04 -20.49 -28.93
CA TYR A 95 -5.74 -20.88 -30.14
C TYR A 95 -6.75 -21.96 -29.74
N VAL A 96 -7.97 -21.57 -29.37
CA VAL A 96 -9.06 -22.53 -29.17
C VAL A 96 -10.20 -22.16 -30.11
N GLY A 97 -10.42 -23.03 -31.09
CA GLY A 97 -11.58 -23.11 -31.96
C GLY A 97 -11.23 -22.95 -33.45
N GLN A 98 -11.39 -23.93 -34.34
CA GLN A 98 -12.05 -25.22 -34.26
C GLN A 98 -11.42 -26.21 -35.25
N LYS A 99 -11.29 -27.47 -34.85
CA LYS A 99 -11.42 -28.60 -35.78
C LYS A 99 -12.90 -28.97 -35.83
N TYR A 100 -13.60 -28.65 -36.91
CA TYR A 100 -14.80 -29.37 -37.33
C TYR A 100 -14.89 -29.37 -38.85
N GLY A 101 -14.70 -30.57 -39.42
CA GLY A 101 -15.28 -31.10 -40.66
C GLY A 101 -15.19 -30.31 -41.97
N PHE A 102 -14.29 -30.74 -42.85
CA PHE A 102 -14.46 -30.93 -44.31
C PHE A 102 -13.39 -31.98 -44.69
N GLU A 103 -13.77 -33.25 -44.81
CA GLU A 103 -14.23 -33.92 -46.05
C GLU A 103 -13.19 -33.86 -47.16
N GLU A 104 -12.56 -35.00 -47.45
CA GLU A 104 -12.68 -35.65 -48.76
C GLU A 104 -12.07 -37.05 -48.67
N ASP A 105 -12.97 -38.04 -48.50
CA ASP A 105 -12.85 -39.32 -49.19
C ASP A 105 -12.56 -39.06 -50.66
N VAL A 106 -11.44 -39.58 -51.20
CA VAL A 106 -11.33 -40.46 -52.39
C VAL A 106 -9.95 -41.12 -52.40
#